data_AF-A0A377W8A1-F1
#
_entry.id   AF-A0A377W8A1-F1
#
_cell.length_a   1.000
_cell.length_b   1.000
_cell.length_c   1.000
_cell.angle_alpha   90.00
_cell.angle_beta   90.00
_cell.angle_gamma   90.00
#
_symmetry.space_group_name_H-M   'P 1'
#
loop_
_entity.id
_entity.type
_entity.pdbx_description
1 polymer ?
#
loop_
_entity_poly.entity_id
_entity_poly.type
_entity_poly.pdbx_seq_one_letter_code
_entity_poly.pdbx_strand_id
1 'polypeptide(L)'
;MTTDVQSCAKKSRGRPKVFDRDAALDKAMTLFWQHGYEATSLADLVEATGAKAPTLYAEFVNKEGLFRAVLDRYISRFCREARSRAVCRGKIRRSRVA
;
A
#
# COMPACT_ATOMS: atom_id res chain seq x y z
N MET A 1 27.30 10.88 -8.30
CA MET A 1 26.34 10.69 -7.19
C MET A 1 25.04 10.19 -7.80
N THR A 2 24.94 8.89 -8.06
CA THR A 2 23.85 8.29 -8.83
C THR A 2 23.11 7.27 -7.98
N THR A 3 21.87 7.58 -7.61
CA THR A 3 20.88 6.56 -7.26
C THR A 3 19.72 6.75 -8.22
N ASP A 4 19.73 5.91 -9.25
CA ASP A 4 18.69 5.77 -10.26
C ASP A 4 17.51 5.02 -9.64
N VAL A 5 16.36 5.71 -9.61
CA VAL A 5 15.07 5.12 -9.24
C VAL A 5 14.36 4.78 -10.55
N GLN A 6 14.56 3.56 -11.05
CA GLN A 6 13.77 3.03 -12.17
C GLN A 6 13.01 1.77 -11.75
N SER A 7 11.69 1.94 -11.61
CA SER A 7 10.71 0.85 -11.60
C SER A 7 10.00 0.83 -12.95
N CYS A 8 10.35 -0.14 -13.80
CA CYS A 8 9.70 -0.39 -15.09
C CYS A 8 9.14 -1.82 -15.12
N ALA A 9 7.82 -1.90 -15.29
CA ALA A 9 6.98 -3.09 -15.29
C ALA A 9 7.33 -4.13 -16.36
N LYS A 10 7.14 -5.44 -16.09
CA LYS A 10 6.78 -6.46 -17.12
C LYS A 10 6.05 -7.67 -16.53
N LYS A 11 4.97 -8.15 -17.17
CA LYS A 11 4.27 -9.42 -16.93
C LYS A 11 4.72 -10.51 -17.93
N SER A 12 4.55 -11.79 -17.55
CA SER A 12 4.74 -13.07 -18.30
C SER A 12 6.16 -13.69 -18.22
N ARG A 13 6.41 -15.02 -18.14
CA ARG A 13 5.63 -16.28 -18.20
C ARG A 13 6.19 -17.26 -17.11
N GLY A 14 5.38 -18.19 -16.59
CA GLY A 14 5.82 -19.29 -15.68
C GLY A 14 6.34 -18.89 -14.28
N ARG A 15 5.94 -17.71 -13.80
CA ARG A 15 6.75 -16.86 -12.92
C ARG A 15 6.64 -17.23 -11.42
N PRO A 16 7.77 -17.41 -10.69
CA PRO A 16 7.74 -17.66 -9.25
C PRO A 16 7.00 -16.50 -8.55
N LYS A 17 6.16 -16.84 -7.56
CA LYS A 17 5.29 -15.96 -6.77
C LYS A 17 5.79 -14.51 -6.75
N VAL A 18 5.26 -13.70 -7.67
CA VAL A 18 5.62 -12.28 -7.76
C VAL A 18 5.19 -11.65 -6.46
N PHE A 19 6.16 -11.12 -5.72
CA PHE A 19 5.88 -10.37 -4.51
C PHE A 19 4.94 -9.22 -4.86
N ASP A 20 3.69 -9.35 -4.43
CA ASP A 20 2.69 -8.30 -4.57
C ASP A 20 2.83 -7.38 -3.36
N ARG A 21 3.55 -6.28 -3.58
CA ARG A 21 3.77 -5.25 -2.57
C ARG A 21 2.46 -4.72 -2.01
N ASP A 22 1.46 -4.53 -2.86
CA ASP A 22 0.20 -3.95 -2.47
C ASP A 22 -0.58 -4.90 -1.56
N ALA A 23 -0.65 -6.18 -1.94
CA ALA A 23 -1.25 -7.21 -1.12
C ALA A 23 -0.48 -7.41 0.21
N ALA A 24 0.85 -7.29 0.19
CA ALA A 24 1.67 -7.38 1.39
C ALA A 24 1.36 -6.23 2.37
N LEU A 25 1.20 -5.00 1.89
CA LEU A 25 0.84 -3.85 2.72
C LEU A 25 -0.56 -3.99 3.33
N ASP A 26 -1.55 -4.50 2.59
CA ASP A 26 -2.90 -4.71 3.13
C ASP A 26 -2.91 -5.77 4.26
N LYS A 27 -2.13 -6.85 4.09
CA LYS A 27 -2.00 -7.87 5.13
C LYS A 27 -1.24 -7.36 6.35
N ALA A 28 -0.14 -6.64 6.14
CA ALA A 28 0.62 -6.00 7.21
C ALA A 28 -0.25 -5.01 8.00
N MET A 29 -1.07 -4.21 7.30
CA MET A 29 -2.05 -3.31 7.93
C MET A 29 -3.02 -4.06 8.85
N THR A 30 -3.58 -5.16 8.35
CA THR A 30 -4.52 -5.98 9.13
C THR A 30 -3.84 -6.56 10.37
N LEU A 31 -2.61 -7.04 10.23
CA LEU A 31 -1.81 -7.59 11.33
C LEU A 31 -1.53 -6.53 12.40
N PHE A 32 -1.12 -5.32 11.98
CA PHE A 32 -0.89 -4.20 12.90
C PHE A 32 -2.16 -3.78 13.64
N TRP A 33 -3.34 -3.87 13.03
CA TRP A 33 -4.60 -3.57 13.70
C TRP A 33 -5.04 -4.66 14.68
N GLN A 34 -4.74 -5.93 14.39
CA GLN A 34 -5.14 -7.05 15.25
C GLN A 34 -4.23 -7.22 16.46
N HIS A 35 -2.92 -7.13 16.24
CA HIS A 35 -1.92 -7.41 17.29
C HIS A 35 -1.32 -6.14 17.89
N GLY A 36 -1.43 -4.99 17.21
CA GLY A 36 -0.77 -3.76 17.61
C GLY A 36 0.68 -3.69 17.10
N TYR A 37 1.21 -2.47 16.98
CA TYR A 37 2.53 -2.23 16.39
C TYR A 37 3.65 -2.96 17.14
N GLU A 38 3.71 -2.85 18.47
CA GLU A 38 4.80 -3.44 19.28
C GLU A 38 4.80 -4.98 19.24
N ALA A 39 3.62 -5.61 19.34
CA ALA A 39 3.50 -7.06 19.37
C ALA A 39 3.70 -7.75 18.01
N THR A 40 3.84 -6.98 16.92
CA THR A 40 4.03 -7.54 15.59
C THR A 40 5.53 -7.69 15.28
N SER A 41 6.00 -8.92 15.09
CA SER A 41 7.40 -9.18 14.71
C SER A 41 7.60 -9.24 13.19
N LEU A 42 8.85 -9.21 12.74
CA LEU A 42 9.18 -9.40 11.33
C LEU A 42 8.78 -10.79 10.82
N ALA A 43 8.87 -11.81 11.68
CA ALA A 43 8.49 -13.17 11.33
C ALA A 43 6.99 -13.24 11.02
N ASP A 44 6.16 -12.60 11.84
CA ASP A 44 4.71 -12.54 11.63
C ASP A 44 4.37 -11.79 10.34
N LEU A 45 5.11 -10.73 10.02
CA LEU A 45 4.95 -9.99 8.77
C LEU A 45 5.33 -10.84 7.55
N VAL A 46 6.42 -11.59 7.63
CA VAL A 46 6.88 -12.53 6.59
C VAL A 46 5.87 -13.65 6.37
N GLU A 47 5.33 -14.19 7.46
CA GLU A 47 4.31 -15.24 7.44
C GLU A 47 3.01 -14.72 6.82
N ALA A 48 2.50 -13.58 7.29
CA ALA A 48 1.27 -12.97 6.81
C ALA A 48 1.38 -12.57 5.32
N THR A 49 2.44 -11.86 4.95
CA THR A 49 2.64 -11.40 3.57
C THR A 49 3.04 -12.53 2.62
N GLY A 50 3.66 -13.59 3.14
CA GLY A 50 4.22 -14.69 2.36
C GLY A 50 5.46 -14.28 1.56
N ALA A 51 6.11 -13.18 1.96
CA ALA A 51 7.30 -12.61 1.35
C ALA A 51 8.54 -12.94 2.17
N LYS A 52 9.69 -13.06 1.53
CA LYS A 52 10.93 -13.37 2.26
C LYS A 52 11.38 -12.14 3.07
N ALA A 53 11.88 -12.37 4.29
CA ALA A 53 12.41 -11.32 5.18
C ALA A 53 13.39 -10.35 4.50
N PRO A 54 14.36 -10.81 3.67
CA PRO A 54 15.31 -9.90 3.02
C PRO A 54 14.64 -9.02 1.96
N THR A 55 13.60 -9.51 1.27
CA THR A 55 12.86 -8.74 0.27
C THR A 55 12.02 -7.65 0.92
N LEU A 56 11.38 -7.96 2.04
CA LEU A 56 10.65 -6.99 2.88
C LEU A 56 11.59 -5.90 3.40
N TYR A 57 12.75 -6.28 3.94
CA TYR A 57 13.73 -5.30 4.43
C TYR A 57 14.37 -4.47 3.32
N ALA A 58 14.62 -5.05 2.14
CA ALA A 58 15.18 -4.30 1.01
C ALA A 58 14.20 -3.22 0.49
N GLU A 59 12.90 -3.49 0.51
CA GLU A 59 11.88 -2.56 0.02
C GLU A 59 11.52 -1.48 1.04
N PHE A 60 11.47 -1.82 2.34
CA PHE A 60 10.93 -0.93 3.39
C PHE A 60 11.96 -0.47 4.42
N VAL A 61 13.20 -0.96 4.35
CA VAL A 61 14.35 -0.63 5.20
C VAL A 61 14.22 -1.07 6.66
N ASN A 62 13.08 -0.82 7.32
CA ASN A 62 12.81 -1.17 8.71
C ASN A 62 11.30 -1.32 9.00
N LYS A 63 10.95 -1.76 10.21
CA LYS A 63 9.56 -1.94 10.67
C LYS A 63 8.76 -0.63 10.64
N GLU A 64 9.39 0.49 11.02
CA GLU A 64 8.77 1.82 10.95
C GLU A 64 8.45 2.22 9.50
N GLY A 65 9.34 1.93 8.56
CA GLY A 65 9.17 2.22 7.14
C GLY A 65 8.04 1.41 6.53
N LEU A 66 7.90 0.15 6.95
CA LEU A 66 6.74 -0.67 6.59
C LEU A 66 5.44 -0.06 7.14
N PHE A 67 5.44 0.32 8.42
CA PHE A 67 4.27 0.92 9.07
C PHE A 67 3.87 2.24 8.41
N ARG A 68 4.86 3.09 8.06
CA ARG A 68 4.63 4.34 7.33
C ARG A 68 4.05 4.08 5.93
N ALA A 69 4.59 3.12 5.20
CA ALA A 69 4.08 2.74 3.88
C ALA A 69 2.64 2.23 3.94
N VAL A 70 2.28 1.50 5.01
CA VAL A 70 0.90 1.08 5.28
C VAL A 70 -0.02 2.29 5.51
N LEU A 71 0.40 3.24 6.36
CA LEU A 71 -0.39 4.45 6.65
C LEU A 71 -0.57 5.33 5.41
N ASP A 72 0.49 5.56 4.64
CA ASP A 72 0.45 6.37 3.42
C ASP A 72 -0.53 5.78 2.40
N ARG A 73 -0.55 4.45 2.28
CA ARG A 73 -1.52 3.73 1.44
C ARG A 73 -2.95 3.91 1.96
N TYR A 74 -3.17 3.74 3.25
CA TYR A 74 -4.48 3.92 3.89
C TYR A 74 -5.01 5.34 3.61
N ILE A 75 -4.22 6.37 3.90
CA ILE A 75 -4.58 7.76 3.66
C ILE A 75 -4.86 8.00 2.17
N SER A 76 -3.99 7.51 1.28
CA SER A 76 -4.17 7.68 -0.17
C SER A 76 -5.47 7.08 -0.68
N ARG A 77 -5.84 5.89 -0.17
CA ARG A 77 -7.10 5.22 -0.49
C ARG A 77 -8.31 6.01 0.03
N PHE A 78 -8.27 6.44 1.29
CA PHE A 78 -9.33 7.24 1.89
C PHE A 78 -9.49 8.61 1.21
N CYS A 79 -8.40 9.30 0.89
CA CYS A 79 -8.45 10.58 0.17
C CYS A 79 -8.94 10.43 -1.27
N ARG A 80 -8.69 9.29 -1.94
CA ARG A 80 -9.23 9.01 -3.27
C ARG A 80 -10.75 8.80 -3.22
N GLU A 81 -11.24 8.07 -2.22
CA GLU A 81 -12.66 7.82 -1.98
C GLU A 81 -13.42 9.07 -1.50
N ALA A 82 -12.79 9.90 -0.66
CA ALA A 82 -13.35 11.18 -0.24
C ALA A 82 -13.45 12.16 -1.43
N ARG A 83 -12.44 12.18 -2.32
CA ARG A 83 -12.46 12.99 -3.53
C ARG A 83 -13.57 12.56 -4.51
N SER A 84 -13.77 11.26 -4.72
CA SER A 84 -14.84 10.79 -5.60
C SER A 84 -16.23 11.21 -5.08
N ARG A 85 -16.46 11.19 -3.76
CA ARG A 85 -17.71 11.69 -3.16
C ARG A 85 -17.84 13.22 -3.21
N ALA A 86 -16.75 13.97 -3.06
CA ALA A 86 -16.78 15.43 -3.08
C ALA A 86 -17.04 16.01 -4.49
N VAL A 87 -16.53 15.36 -5.55
CA VAL A 87 -16.70 15.81 -6.95
C VAL A 87 -18.16 15.79 -7.39
N CYS A 88 -19.00 14.92 -6.82
CA CYS A 88 -20.42 14.83 -7.16
C CYS A 88 -21.27 16.00 -6.63
N ARG A 89 -20.77 16.81 -5.69
CA ARG A 89 -21.55 17.89 -5.06
C ARG A 89 -21.56 19.21 -5.86
N GLY A 90 -20.76 19.31 -6.94
CA GLY A 90 -20.59 20.53 -7.73
C GLY A 90 -21.28 20.57 -9.11
N LYS A 91 -21.90 19.48 -9.59
CA LYS A 91 -22.46 19.42 -10.96
C LYS A 91 -23.98 19.66 -11.09
N ILE A 92 -24.68 20.03 -10.01
CA ILE A 92 -26.12 20.31 -10.05
C ILE A 92 -26.36 21.78 -9.69
N ARG A 93 -26.32 22.67 -10.69
CA ARG A 93 -27.04 23.98 -10.77
C ARG A 93 -26.43 24.84 -11.90
N ARG A 94 -26.83 24.59 -13.14
CA ARG A 94 -26.95 25.62 -14.20
C ARG A 94 -27.74 25.03 -15.38
N SER A 95 -29.05 25.03 -15.24
CA SER A 95 -29.99 24.83 -16.35
C SER A 95 -31.38 25.27 -15.89
N ARG A 96 -32.00 26.16 -16.69
CA ARG A 96 -33.24 26.96 -16.49
C ARG A 96 -33.01 28.27 -15.73
N VAL A 97 -33.38 29.43 -16.28
CA VAL A 97 -34.61 29.82 -17.03
C VAL A 97 -34.16 30.85 -18.11
N ALA A 98 -34.40 30.64 -19.41
CA ALA A 98 -35.55 31.07 -20.22
C ALA A 98 -35.88 32.58 -20.09
#